data_AF-A0A7S4RKT0-F1
#
_entry.id   AF-A0A7S4RKT0-F1
#
_cell.length_a   1.000
_cell.length_b   1.000
_cell.length_c   1.000
_cell.angle_alpha   90.00
_cell.angle_beta   90.00
_cell.angle_gamma   90.00
#
_symmetry.space_group_name_H-M   'P 1'
#
loop_
_entity.id
_entity.type
_entity.pdbx_description
1 polymer ?
#
loop_
_entity_poly.entity_id
_entity_poly.type
_entity_poly.pdbx_seq_one_letter_code
_entity_poly.pdbx_strand_id
1 'polypeptide(L)'
;LSQRAMGNALLRCCVPTRSLQGQSEDDDGPPPKTPTPATNRVQLAASELFTVPGLATAYHTSVLVNGEEFFFSDSGILWDRSLTSHQGQPSELVDVGLSRRTGSQLLAVLQPHFMPGSYDLIQKNCNSFSDCALHFLLEKRLDRRYSALERLGQRASASMLQRFTKGMYVPNPVAADFSVESVIGQVDKLPELERQGPAADAAQLARSRPALSIGARVTVVGLKNAEALNGQGAVIQRYNAVNGRWEASINFTGEIKALRAENLRPAGELVLQPGDSCRIHSLKSETGQALNGQEGTVLRYLHDVSRYEVDVGGMTKALKAENLQVVQAGAR
;
A
#
# COMPACT_ATOMS: atom_id res chain seq x y z
N LEU A 1 -65.64 56.10 -21.00
CA LEU A 1 -64.65 57.01 -21.63
C LEU A 1 -63.36 56.21 -21.78
N SER A 2 -63.17 55.37 -22.82
CA SER A 2 -62.87 55.72 -24.23
C SER A 2 -61.58 56.55 -24.32
N GLN A 3 -60.54 56.28 -25.10
CA GLN A 3 -60.14 55.25 -26.08
C GLN A 3 -58.69 55.60 -26.50
N ARG A 4 -57.90 54.62 -26.99
CA ARG A 4 -57.01 54.63 -28.18
C ARG A 4 -55.97 53.50 -28.02
N ALA A 5 -55.90 52.40 -28.77
CA ALA A 5 -56.17 52.01 -30.17
C ALA A 5 -54.95 52.10 -31.12
N MET A 6 -54.95 51.15 -32.08
CA MET A 6 -54.12 50.92 -33.28
C MET A 6 -52.88 50.03 -33.10
N GLY A 7 -52.59 49.00 -33.91
CA GLY A 7 -53.16 48.35 -35.12
C GLY A 7 -52.13 47.26 -35.54
N ASN A 8 -52.46 45.98 -35.76
CA ASN A 8 -53.12 45.27 -36.88
C ASN A 8 -52.30 45.08 -38.19
N ALA A 9 -52.35 43.83 -38.71
CA ALA A 9 -52.06 43.31 -40.06
C ALA A 9 -50.57 43.11 -40.49
N LEU A 10 -50.06 41.89 -40.74
CA LEU A 10 -50.34 40.85 -41.77
C LEU A 10 -49.68 41.10 -43.14
N LEU A 11 -48.87 40.14 -43.59
CA LEU A 11 -48.67 39.61 -44.98
C LEU A 11 -47.63 38.46 -44.88
N ARG A 12 -47.95 37.15 -44.96
CA ARG A 12 -48.34 36.32 -46.13
C ARG A 12 -47.51 36.67 -47.38
N CYS A 13 -46.92 35.77 -48.17
CA CYS A 13 -46.86 34.30 -48.29
C CYS A 13 -45.74 34.02 -49.31
N CYS A 14 -45.14 32.82 -49.31
CA CYS A 14 -44.87 32.00 -50.51
C CYS A 14 -43.98 30.80 -50.14
N VAL A 15 -44.55 29.59 -50.24
CA VAL A 15 -43.83 28.31 -50.32
C VAL A 15 -43.93 27.87 -51.79
N PRO A 16 -42.89 27.26 -52.36
CA PRO A 16 -43.05 25.86 -52.74
C PRO A 16 -41.82 24.98 -52.43
N THR A 17 -42.16 23.75 -52.05
CA THR A 17 -41.40 22.51 -51.89
C THR A 17 -40.42 22.16 -53.02
N ARG A 18 -39.25 21.61 -52.65
CA ARG A 18 -38.79 20.31 -53.17
C ARG A 18 -37.79 19.61 -52.24
N SER A 19 -38.09 18.34 -52.03
CA SER A 19 -37.41 17.27 -51.30
C SER A 19 -35.94 17.05 -51.68
N LEU A 20 -35.10 16.64 -50.72
CA LEU A 20 -34.22 15.46 -50.86
C LEU A 20 -33.90 14.88 -49.47
N GLN A 21 -33.94 13.55 -49.41
CA GLN A 21 -33.74 12.67 -48.26
C GLN A 21 -32.35 12.82 -47.61
N GLY A 22 -32.25 12.51 -46.31
CA GLY A 22 -30.96 12.10 -45.73
C GLY A 22 -30.83 12.25 -44.21
N GLN A 23 -31.17 11.17 -43.51
CA GLN A 23 -30.54 10.70 -42.26
C GLN A 23 -30.89 11.40 -40.94
N SER A 24 -31.73 10.68 -40.17
CA SER A 24 -31.79 10.70 -38.71
C SER A 24 -30.47 10.17 -38.13
N GLU A 25 -29.80 10.99 -37.32
CA GLU A 25 -28.84 10.50 -36.32
C GLU A 25 -29.51 10.66 -34.96
N ASP A 26 -30.09 9.56 -34.49
CA ASP A 26 -30.46 9.37 -33.10
C ASP A 26 -29.15 9.35 -32.28
N ASP A 27 -28.80 10.47 -31.65
CA ASP A 27 -27.77 10.53 -30.61
C ASP A 27 -28.36 9.96 -29.30
N ASP A 28 -28.59 8.64 -29.31
CA ASP A 28 -29.03 7.85 -28.16
C ASP A 28 -27.80 7.48 -27.30
N GLY A 29 -27.08 8.52 -26.86
CA GLY A 29 -25.99 8.39 -25.90
C GLY A 29 -26.53 7.85 -24.57
N PRO A 30 -25.88 6.84 -23.94
CA PRO A 30 -26.34 6.32 -22.66
C PRO A 30 -26.41 7.46 -21.63
N PRO A 31 -27.46 7.51 -20.78
CA PRO A 31 -27.59 8.56 -19.78
C PRO A 31 -26.32 8.60 -18.91
N PRO A 32 -25.86 9.79 -18.48
CA PRO A 32 -24.68 9.91 -17.63
C PRO A 32 -24.87 9.02 -16.41
N LYS A 33 -23.97 8.03 -16.24
CA LYS A 33 -24.00 7.11 -15.09
C LYS A 33 -24.00 7.95 -13.82
N THR A 34 -25.09 7.89 -13.06
CA THR A 34 -25.15 8.49 -11.72
C THR A 34 -23.95 8.02 -10.91
N PRO A 35 -23.16 8.92 -10.30
CA PRO A 35 -21.97 8.53 -9.57
C PRO A 35 -22.36 7.59 -8.42
N THR A 36 -21.68 6.45 -8.35
CA THR A 36 -21.90 5.45 -7.29
C THR A 36 -21.81 6.12 -5.92
N PRO A 37 -22.77 5.90 -5.01
CA PRO A 37 -22.77 6.54 -3.69
C PRO A 37 -21.53 6.14 -2.88
N ALA A 38 -20.99 7.09 -2.12
CA ALA A 38 -19.89 6.84 -1.19
C ALA A 38 -20.38 5.95 -0.05
N THR A 39 -19.82 4.75 0.07
CA THR A 39 -20.28 3.73 1.04
C THR A 39 -19.15 3.19 1.90
N ASN A 40 -17.89 3.43 1.52
CA ASN A 40 -16.74 2.90 2.26
C ASN A 40 -16.38 3.83 3.40
N ARG A 41 -16.50 3.37 4.65
CA ARG A 41 -16.15 4.16 5.83
C ARG A 41 -14.65 4.27 5.96
N VAL A 42 -14.15 5.49 6.08
CA VAL A 42 -12.72 5.78 6.21
C VAL A 42 -12.43 6.38 7.58
N GLN A 43 -11.46 5.79 8.27
CA GLN A 43 -10.99 6.28 9.56
C GLN A 43 -9.47 6.47 9.54
N LEU A 44 -8.99 7.38 10.38
CA LEU A 44 -7.57 7.55 10.68
C LEU A 44 -7.31 7.00 12.07
N ALA A 45 -6.38 6.06 12.20
CA ALA A 45 -5.83 5.66 13.49
C ALA A 45 -4.50 6.36 13.71
N ALA A 46 -4.25 6.80 14.94
CA ALA A 46 -2.99 7.38 15.35
C ALA A 46 -2.56 6.84 16.72
N SER A 47 -1.26 6.57 16.89
CA SER A 47 -0.64 6.27 18.18
C SER A 47 0.50 7.24 18.45
N GLU A 48 0.47 7.85 19.63
CA GLU A 48 1.63 8.56 20.16
C GLU A 48 2.79 7.58 20.40
N LEU A 49 3.95 7.88 19.83
CA LEU A 49 5.15 7.07 20.01
C LEU A 49 6.02 7.61 21.14
N PHE A 50 6.36 8.90 21.05
CA PHE A 50 7.11 9.63 22.07
C PHE A 50 6.94 11.13 21.85
N THR A 51 7.10 11.90 22.91
CA THR A 51 7.06 13.36 22.83
C THR A 51 8.46 13.91 23.06
N VAL A 52 8.91 14.79 22.18
CA VAL A 52 10.15 15.56 22.38
C VAL A 52 9.77 16.90 23.02
N PRO A 53 10.14 17.14 24.29
CA PRO A 53 9.75 18.35 25.00
C PRO A 53 10.16 19.61 24.24
N GLY A 54 9.21 20.55 24.08
CA GLY A 54 9.43 21.81 23.38
C GLY A 54 9.50 21.72 21.85
N LEU A 55 9.36 20.53 21.26
CA LEU A 55 9.37 20.33 19.80
C LEU A 55 8.01 19.83 19.30
N ALA A 56 7.75 18.52 19.42
CA ALA A 56 6.53 17.89 18.93
C ALA A 56 6.39 16.46 19.46
N THR A 57 5.18 15.91 19.32
CA THR A 57 4.91 14.49 19.51
C THR A 57 5.12 13.74 18.21
N ALA A 58 5.83 12.61 18.27
CA ALA A 58 5.97 11.66 17.19
C ALA A 58 4.72 10.76 17.16
N TYR A 59 4.11 10.63 16.00
CA TYR A 59 2.95 9.77 15.78
C TYR A 59 3.26 8.69 14.77
N HIS A 60 2.66 7.53 14.99
CA HIS A 60 2.41 6.52 13.98
C HIS A 60 0.96 6.64 13.52
N THR A 61 0.71 6.60 12.22
CA THR A 61 -0.64 6.68 11.65
C THR A 61 -0.93 5.52 10.69
N SER A 62 -2.20 5.15 10.61
CA SER A 62 -2.73 4.22 9.61
C SER A 62 -4.13 4.64 9.17
N VAL A 63 -4.57 4.18 8.00
CA VAL A 63 -5.89 4.49 7.45
C VAL A 63 -6.72 3.22 7.40
N LEU A 64 -7.92 3.25 7.97
CA LEU A 64 -8.86 2.14 7.90
C LEU A 64 -9.88 2.39 6.81
N VAL A 65 -10.17 1.38 5.99
CA VAL A 65 -11.30 1.36 5.05
C VAL A 65 -12.21 0.19 5.42
N ASN A 66 -13.44 0.46 5.85
CA ASN A 66 -14.39 -0.54 6.34
C ASN A 66 -13.83 -1.45 7.45
N GLY A 67 -12.98 -0.90 8.31
CA GLY A 67 -12.34 -1.64 9.43
C GLY A 67 -11.09 -2.43 9.05
N GLU A 68 -10.66 -2.39 7.78
CA GLU A 68 -9.37 -2.93 7.35
C GLU A 68 -8.32 -1.81 7.40
N GLU A 69 -7.31 -1.97 8.25
CA GLU A 69 -6.18 -1.07 8.42
C GLU A 69 -5.22 -1.18 7.23
N PHE A 70 -4.70 -0.05 6.77
CA PHE A 70 -3.59 0.07 5.82
C PHE A 70 -2.52 0.98 6.42
N PHE A 71 -1.25 0.55 6.42
CA PHE A 71 -0.12 1.34 6.90
C PHE A 71 1.15 1.04 6.11
N PHE A 72 2.05 2.02 6.05
CA PHE A 72 3.33 1.86 5.36
C PHE A 72 4.45 1.53 6.35
N SER A 73 5.31 0.58 5.94
CA SER A 73 6.47 0.10 6.70
C SER A 73 7.64 -0.15 5.76
N ASP A 74 8.77 -0.60 6.31
CA ASP A 74 9.93 -1.06 5.53
C ASP A 74 9.58 -2.21 4.56
N SER A 75 8.48 -2.93 4.78
CA SER A 75 8.00 -3.97 3.85
C SER A 75 6.96 -3.50 2.84
N GLY A 76 6.79 -2.19 2.66
CA GLY A 76 5.75 -1.66 1.80
C GLY A 76 4.46 -1.38 2.57
N ILE A 77 3.36 -1.28 1.82
CA ILE A 77 2.03 -1.13 2.41
C ILE A 77 1.60 -2.51 2.95
N LEU A 78 1.34 -2.55 4.24
CA LEU A 78 0.75 -3.69 4.93
C LEU A 78 -0.70 -3.37 5.28
N TRP A 79 -1.52 -4.41 5.43
CA TRP A 79 -2.90 -4.27 5.87
C TRP A 79 -3.30 -5.41 6.81
N ASP A 80 -4.23 -5.11 7.72
CA ASP A 80 -4.83 -6.10 8.60
C ASP A 80 -6.23 -5.66 9.08
N ARG A 81 -6.86 -6.45 9.96
CA ARG A 81 -8.15 -6.10 10.59
C ARG A 81 -8.07 -5.97 12.10
N SER A 82 -6.85 -6.02 12.64
CA SER A 82 -6.56 -6.09 14.07
C SER A 82 -5.82 -4.88 14.59
N LEU A 83 -5.54 -3.88 13.75
CA LEU A 83 -4.77 -2.69 14.12
C LEU A 83 -3.40 -3.07 14.69
N THR A 84 -2.74 -4.06 14.07
CA THR A 84 -1.50 -4.65 14.63
C THR A 84 -0.40 -3.60 14.73
N SER A 85 -0.39 -2.64 13.80
CA SER A 85 0.56 -1.53 13.81
C SER A 85 0.43 -0.64 15.06
N HIS A 86 -0.75 -0.63 15.68
CA HIS A 86 -1.09 0.06 16.93
C HIS A 86 -1.20 -0.89 18.14
N GLN A 87 -0.69 -2.12 18.04
CA GLN A 87 -0.82 -3.15 19.08
C GLN A 87 -2.30 -3.42 19.47
N GLY A 88 -3.20 -3.27 18.50
CA GLY A 88 -4.64 -3.47 18.68
C GLY A 88 -5.40 -2.27 19.24
N GLN A 89 -4.73 -1.25 19.77
CA GLN A 89 -5.39 -0.11 20.39
C GLN A 89 -4.66 1.21 20.07
N PRO A 90 -5.11 1.96 19.05
CA PRO A 90 -4.57 3.29 18.78
C PRO A 90 -4.94 4.28 19.89
N SER A 91 -4.13 5.33 20.07
CA SER A 91 -4.46 6.40 21.02
C SER A 91 -5.63 7.25 20.51
N GLU A 92 -5.78 7.33 19.19
CA GLU A 92 -6.88 8.04 18.54
C GLU A 92 -7.43 7.23 17.36
N LEU A 93 -8.76 7.21 17.21
CA LEU A 93 -9.43 6.65 16.04
C LEU A 93 -10.49 7.65 15.56
N VAL A 94 -10.16 8.38 14.49
CA VAL A 94 -10.96 9.48 13.97
C VAL A 94 -11.76 9.00 12.77
N ASP A 95 -13.08 9.21 12.79
CA ASP A 95 -13.91 9.03 11.59
C ASP A 95 -13.70 10.21 10.65
N VAL A 96 -13.20 9.93 9.43
CA VAL A 96 -12.84 10.98 8.46
C VAL A 96 -13.96 11.17 7.43
N GLY A 97 -14.76 10.14 7.15
CA GLY A 97 -15.92 10.20 6.27
C GLY A 97 -16.15 8.96 5.42
N LEU A 98 -17.01 9.09 4.41
CA LEU A 98 -17.33 8.04 3.46
C LEU A 98 -16.63 8.28 2.11
N SER A 99 -15.99 7.25 1.58
CA SER A 99 -15.34 7.24 0.28
C SER A 99 -16.12 6.42 -0.74
N ARG A 100 -16.01 6.83 -2.02
CA ARG A 100 -16.40 6.02 -3.17
C ARG A 100 -15.34 4.97 -3.53
N ARG A 101 -14.13 5.10 -2.98
CA ARG A 101 -12.97 4.25 -3.26
C ARG A 101 -12.82 3.17 -2.19
N THR A 102 -12.29 2.02 -2.57
CA THR A 102 -12.08 0.87 -1.69
C THR A 102 -10.63 0.78 -1.20
N GLY A 103 -10.38 -0.05 -0.18
CA GLY A 103 -9.02 -0.37 0.26
C GLY A 103 -8.17 -1.05 -0.82
N SER A 104 -8.78 -1.87 -1.69
CA SER A 104 -8.07 -2.49 -2.81
C SER A 104 -7.61 -1.48 -3.86
N GLN A 105 -8.44 -0.48 -4.15
CA GLN A 105 -8.07 0.63 -5.05
C GLN A 105 -7.00 1.51 -4.43
N LEU A 106 -7.08 1.77 -3.12
CA LEU A 106 -6.05 2.48 -2.38
C LEU A 106 -4.69 1.79 -2.53
N LEU A 107 -4.65 0.46 -2.32
CA LEU A 107 -3.42 -0.31 -2.46
C LEU A 107 -2.89 -0.26 -3.90
N ALA A 108 -3.74 -0.55 -4.90
CA ALA A 108 -3.34 -0.57 -6.30
C ALA A 108 -2.72 0.77 -6.75
N VAL A 109 -3.29 1.90 -6.29
CA VAL A 109 -2.83 3.25 -6.64
C VAL A 109 -1.58 3.64 -5.88
N LEU A 110 -1.47 3.34 -4.58
CA LEU A 110 -0.35 3.81 -3.76
C LEU A 110 0.84 2.86 -3.71
N GLN A 111 0.67 1.57 -3.95
CA GLN A 111 1.74 0.57 -3.88
C GLN A 111 2.97 0.91 -4.76
N PRO A 112 2.83 1.41 -6.00
CA PRO A 112 3.97 1.84 -6.81
C PRO A 112 4.78 2.98 -6.16
N HIS A 113 4.13 3.81 -5.35
CA HIS A 113 4.77 4.93 -4.66
C HIS A 113 5.34 4.54 -3.30
N PHE A 114 4.91 3.44 -2.70
CA PHE A 114 5.27 2.99 -1.35
C PHE A 114 5.84 1.56 -1.36
N MET A 115 6.92 1.38 -2.11
CA MET A 115 7.57 0.08 -2.30
C MET A 115 8.30 -0.44 -1.05
N PRO A 116 8.41 -1.77 -0.88
CA PRO A 116 9.30 -2.37 0.12
C PRO A 116 10.74 -1.83 0.00
N GLY A 117 11.41 -1.69 1.14
CA GLY A 117 12.77 -1.16 1.25
C GLY A 117 12.90 0.35 1.02
N SER A 118 11.79 1.07 0.81
CA SER A 118 11.81 2.53 0.60
C SER A 118 11.40 3.35 1.82
N TYR A 119 11.16 2.72 2.98
CA TYR A 119 10.77 3.43 4.20
C TYR A 119 11.92 4.28 4.75
N ASP A 120 11.59 5.48 5.18
CA ASP A 120 12.48 6.44 5.82
C ASP A 120 11.74 7.19 6.92
N LEU A 121 12.33 7.28 8.12
CA LEU A 121 11.69 7.86 9.29
C LEU A 121 11.27 9.33 9.13
N ILE A 122 11.94 10.07 8.23
CA ILE A 122 11.74 11.52 8.07
C ILE A 122 11.15 11.84 6.70
N GLN A 123 11.65 11.23 5.63
CA GLN A 123 11.24 11.54 4.25
C GLN A 123 9.97 10.80 3.84
N LYS A 124 9.84 9.52 4.21
CA LYS A 124 8.81 8.63 3.67
C LYS A 124 8.42 7.55 4.67
N ASN A 125 7.41 7.84 5.48
CA ASN A 125 6.99 7.00 6.58
C ASN A 125 5.46 6.75 6.53
N CYS A 126 4.92 6.21 7.61
CA CYS A 126 3.49 5.95 7.74
C CYS A 126 2.61 7.21 7.64
N ASN A 127 3.10 8.38 8.08
CA ASN A 127 2.35 9.64 7.99
C ASN A 127 2.29 10.15 6.55
N SER A 128 3.38 10.06 5.80
CA SER A 128 3.36 10.43 4.39
C SER A 128 2.46 9.51 3.56
N PHE A 129 2.41 8.21 3.91
CA PHE A 129 1.42 7.28 3.37
C PHE A 129 -0.01 7.68 3.73
N SER A 130 -0.29 7.92 5.01
CA SER A 130 -1.63 8.31 5.47
C SER A 130 -2.11 9.61 4.82
N ASP A 131 -1.23 10.59 4.57
CA ASP A 131 -1.57 11.82 3.85
C ASP A 131 -2.01 11.52 2.39
N CYS A 132 -1.21 10.74 1.65
CA CYS A 132 -1.56 10.30 0.30
C CYS A 132 -2.84 9.46 0.28
N ALA A 133 -3.05 8.60 1.28
CA ALA A 133 -4.21 7.73 1.39
C ALA A 133 -5.50 8.52 1.66
N LEU A 134 -5.46 9.47 2.58
CA LEU A 134 -6.58 10.36 2.86
C LEU A 134 -6.91 11.24 1.64
N HIS A 135 -5.89 11.70 0.90
CA HIS A 135 -6.10 12.47 -0.33
C HIS A 135 -6.78 11.60 -1.39
N PHE A 136 -6.25 10.41 -1.64
CA PHE A 136 -6.85 9.48 -2.59
C PHE A 136 -8.29 9.13 -2.22
N LEU A 137 -8.57 8.78 -0.96
CA LEU A 137 -9.88 8.30 -0.56
C LEU A 137 -10.92 9.43 -0.46
N LEU A 138 -10.54 10.59 0.06
CA LEU A 138 -11.48 11.63 0.49
C LEU A 138 -11.12 13.04 0.02
N GLU A 139 -10.03 13.22 -0.73
CA GLU A 139 -9.48 14.54 -1.12
C GLU A 139 -9.18 15.42 0.12
N LYS A 140 -8.82 14.77 1.23
CA LYS A 140 -8.44 15.40 2.49
C LYS A 140 -6.97 15.17 2.77
N ARG A 141 -6.35 16.10 3.49
CA ARG A 141 -4.95 16.00 3.92
C ARG A 141 -4.84 15.52 5.36
N LEU A 142 -3.74 14.87 5.69
CA LEU A 142 -3.41 14.52 7.07
C LEU A 142 -3.17 15.78 7.89
N ASP A 143 -3.69 15.83 9.12
CA ASP A 143 -3.44 16.94 10.02
C ASP A 143 -1.93 17.12 10.24
N ARG A 144 -1.46 18.36 10.13
CA ARG A 144 -0.04 18.72 10.25
C ARG A 144 0.54 18.32 11.61
N ARG A 145 -0.26 18.14 12.67
CA ARG A 145 0.24 17.71 13.97
C ARG A 145 0.87 16.31 13.94
N TYR A 146 0.33 15.40 13.13
CA TYR A 146 0.88 14.04 13.00
C TYR A 146 2.23 14.03 12.26
N SER A 147 2.43 15.00 11.36
CA SER A 147 3.65 15.19 10.56
C SER A 147 4.57 16.30 11.11
N ALA A 148 4.38 16.76 12.35
CA ALA A 148 5.13 17.91 12.86
C ALA A 148 6.63 17.61 13.02
N LEU A 149 6.97 16.46 13.62
CA LEU A 149 8.35 16.09 13.91
C LEU A 149 9.15 15.78 12.64
N GLU A 150 8.55 15.06 11.69
CA GLU A 150 9.18 14.78 10.39
C GLU A 150 9.45 16.08 9.61
N ARG A 151 8.50 17.03 9.55
CA ARG A 151 8.70 18.31 8.85
C ARG A 151 9.81 19.15 9.46
N LEU A 152 9.99 19.09 10.78
CA LEU A 152 11.14 19.69 11.45
C LEU A 152 12.43 18.98 11.04
N GLY A 153 12.41 17.65 11.00
CA GLY A 153 13.53 16.83 10.56
C GLY A 153 13.95 17.11 9.11
N GLN A 154 12.99 17.26 8.20
CA GLN A 154 13.23 17.58 6.78
C GLN A 154 13.92 18.94 6.57
N ARG A 155 13.76 19.86 7.52
CA ARG A 155 14.39 21.19 7.51
C ARG A 155 15.70 21.25 8.28
N ALA A 156 16.01 20.21 9.06
CA ALA A 156 17.23 20.14 9.84
C ALA A 156 18.41 19.72 8.96
N SER A 157 19.60 20.22 9.26
CA SER A 157 20.82 19.76 8.59
C SER A 157 21.12 18.30 8.96
N ALA A 158 21.81 17.56 8.09
CA ALA A 158 22.22 16.18 8.37
C ALA A 158 23.03 16.07 9.68
N SER A 159 23.89 17.05 9.97
CA SER A 159 24.65 17.13 11.22
C SER A 159 23.76 17.33 12.45
N MET A 160 22.69 18.11 12.32
CA MET A 160 21.71 18.32 13.38
C MET A 160 20.90 17.04 13.63
N LEU A 161 20.42 16.38 12.57
CA LEU A 161 19.71 15.12 12.66
C LEU A 161 20.54 14.02 13.33
N GLN A 162 21.82 13.88 12.97
CA GLN A 162 22.69 12.90 13.63
C GLN A 162 22.86 13.20 15.12
N ARG A 163 22.99 14.46 15.52
CA ARG A 163 23.11 14.83 16.94
C ARG A 163 21.82 14.55 17.71
N PHE A 164 20.67 14.94 17.17
CA PHE A 164 19.37 14.75 17.82
C PHE A 164 19.00 13.27 17.95
N THR A 165 19.32 12.48 16.93
CA THR A 165 19.03 11.05 16.92
C THR A 165 20.13 10.24 17.56
N LYS A 166 21.21 10.86 18.06
CA LYS A 166 22.42 10.18 18.55
C LYS A 166 22.96 9.14 17.56
N GLY A 167 22.86 9.42 16.26
CA GLY A 167 23.26 8.53 15.18
C GLY A 167 22.30 7.37 14.90
N MET A 168 21.13 7.32 15.55
CA MET A 168 20.15 6.24 15.35
C MET A 168 19.39 6.36 14.03
N TYR A 169 19.31 7.56 13.46
CA TYR A 169 18.69 7.76 12.16
C TYR A 169 19.72 7.60 11.04
N VAL A 170 19.42 6.68 10.13
CA VAL A 170 20.17 6.46 8.89
C VAL A 170 19.23 6.75 7.74
N PRO A 171 19.48 7.81 6.93
CA PRO A 171 18.66 8.12 5.78
C PRO A 171 18.62 6.95 4.79
N ASN A 172 17.44 6.70 4.22
CA ASN A 172 17.29 5.75 3.13
C ASN A 172 17.47 6.46 1.78
N PRO A 173 18.51 6.15 0.99
CA PRO A 173 18.75 6.80 -0.29
C PRO A 173 17.61 6.58 -1.30
N VAL A 174 16.84 5.48 -1.17
CA VAL A 174 15.67 5.19 -2.02
C VAL A 174 14.52 6.18 -1.75
N ALA A 175 14.48 6.78 -0.56
CA ALA A 175 13.46 7.74 -0.16
C ALA A 175 13.89 9.21 -0.35
N ALA A 176 15.13 9.46 -0.80
CA ALA A 176 15.72 10.81 -0.81
C ALA A 176 14.87 11.82 -1.60
N ASP A 177 14.38 11.41 -2.78
CA ASP A 177 13.60 12.24 -3.70
C ASP A 177 12.08 12.09 -3.53
N PHE A 178 11.64 11.40 -2.47
CA PHE A 178 10.22 11.21 -2.22
C PHE A 178 9.53 12.54 -1.87
N SER A 179 8.37 12.77 -2.46
CA SER A 179 7.53 13.94 -2.18
C SER A 179 6.06 13.56 -2.17
N VAL A 180 5.38 13.84 -1.06
CA VAL A 180 3.93 13.67 -0.92
C VAL A 180 3.18 14.44 -2.01
N GLU A 181 3.59 15.67 -2.29
CA GLU A 181 2.94 16.51 -3.31
C GLU A 181 3.12 15.93 -4.72
N SER A 182 4.26 15.29 -5.01
CA SER A 182 4.48 14.60 -6.29
C SER A 182 3.55 13.39 -6.43
N VAL A 183 3.41 12.59 -5.36
CA VAL A 183 2.50 11.43 -5.36
C VAL A 183 1.05 11.88 -5.52
N ILE A 184 0.61 12.87 -4.75
CA ILE A 184 -0.73 13.46 -4.85
C ILE A 184 -0.98 13.97 -6.28
N GLY A 185 -0.04 14.72 -6.86
CA GLY A 185 -0.16 15.23 -8.22
C GLY A 185 -0.17 14.14 -9.30
N GLN A 186 0.42 12.97 -9.05
CA GLN A 186 0.34 11.80 -9.93
C GLN A 186 -1.03 11.12 -9.80
N VAL A 187 -1.51 10.93 -8.57
CA VAL A 187 -2.84 10.37 -8.27
C VAL A 187 -3.95 11.22 -8.89
N ASP A 188 -3.84 12.54 -8.83
CA ASP A 188 -4.80 13.49 -9.42
C ASP A 188 -4.81 13.48 -10.95
N LYS A 189 -3.79 12.92 -11.59
CA LYS A 189 -3.71 12.77 -13.05
C LYS A 189 -4.24 11.42 -13.54
N LEU A 190 -4.48 10.46 -12.65
CA LEU A 190 -4.99 9.14 -13.06
C LEU A 190 -6.38 9.28 -13.71
N PRO A 191 -6.67 8.60 -14.83
CA PRO A 191 -8.02 8.54 -15.37
C PRO A 191 -9.03 8.07 -14.33
N GLU A 192 -10.26 8.59 -14.37
CA GLU A 192 -11.35 8.21 -13.45
C GLU A 192 -11.56 6.68 -13.42
N LEU A 193 -11.41 6.02 -14.57
CA LEU A 193 -11.48 4.55 -14.72
C LEU A 193 -10.39 3.79 -13.93
N GLU A 194 -9.17 4.34 -13.84
CA GLU A 194 -8.07 3.75 -13.07
C GLU A 194 -8.23 4.03 -11.57
N ARG A 195 -8.76 5.21 -11.20
CA ARG A 195 -9.15 5.51 -9.81
C ARG A 195 -10.34 4.68 -9.33
N GLN A 196 -11.16 4.21 -10.26
CA GLN A 196 -12.29 3.30 -10.04
C GLN A 196 -11.93 1.83 -10.29
N GLY A 197 -10.62 1.49 -10.34
CA GLY A 197 -10.08 0.18 -10.73
C GLY A 197 -10.91 -1.05 -10.31
N PRO A 198 -10.83 -2.15 -11.07
CA PRO A 198 -11.83 -3.22 -11.07
C PRO A 198 -12.19 -3.65 -9.65
N ALA A 199 -13.48 -3.59 -9.32
CA ALA A 199 -14.04 -3.97 -8.01
C ALA A 199 -13.74 -5.42 -7.58
N ALA A 200 -13.09 -6.20 -8.45
CA ALA A 200 -12.99 -7.65 -8.39
C ALA A 200 -11.89 -8.22 -7.47
N ASP A 201 -10.90 -7.45 -7.03
CA ASP A 201 -9.75 -8.03 -6.30
C ASP A 201 -9.78 -7.90 -4.77
N ALA A 202 -10.87 -7.38 -4.19
CA ALA A 202 -11.06 -7.41 -2.73
C ALA A 202 -11.04 -8.84 -2.17
N ALA A 203 -11.50 -9.84 -2.94
CA ALA A 203 -11.48 -11.25 -2.55
C ALA A 203 -10.08 -11.90 -2.66
N GLN A 204 -9.19 -11.34 -3.48
CA GLN A 204 -7.82 -11.82 -3.66
C GLN A 204 -6.88 -11.20 -2.61
N LEU A 205 -7.07 -9.92 -2.31
CA LEU A 205 -6.41 -9.20 -1.21
C LEU A 205 -6.85 -9.66 0.18
N ALA A 206 -8.13 -10.00 0.36
CA ALA A 206 -8.63 -10.60 1.62
C ALA A 206 -8.10 -12.02 1.88
N ARG A 207 -7.49 -12.68 0.88
CA ARG A 207 -6.87 -14.02 1.01
C ARG A 207 -5.39 -13.97 1.38
N SER A 208 -4.74 -12.82 1.23
CA SER A 208 -3.36 -12.61 1.69
C SER A 208 -3.41 -12.12 3.13
N ARG A 209 -3.27 -13.04 4.09
CA ARG A 209 -2.90 -12.64 5.45
C ARG A 209 -1.51 -12.01 5.38
N PRO A 210 -1.25 -10.89 6.08
CA PRO A 210 0.11 -10.41 6.23
C PRO A 210 0.98 -11.54 6.80
N ALA A 211 2.15 -11.77 6.19
CA ALA A 211 3.07 -12.85 6.60
C ALA A 211 3.51 -12.75 8.07
N LEU A 212 3.34 -11.56 8.68
CA LEU A 212 3.81 -11.22 10.00
C LEU A 212 2.64 -10.63 10.80
N SER A 213 2.38 -11.23 11.97
CA SER A 213 1.39 -10.77 12.94
C SER A 213 1.95 -10.97 14.35
N ILE A 214 1.47 -10.20 15.32
CA ILE A 214 1.86 -10.37 16.72
C ILE A 214 1.48 -11.79 17.17
N GLY A 215 2.42 -12.47 17.83
CA GLY A 215 2.31 -13.88 18.23
C GLY A 215 2.69 -14.88 17.14
N ALA A 216 2.94 -14.45 15.89
CA ALA A 216 3.36 -15.35 14.84
C ALA A 216 4.74 -15.95 15.13
N ARG A 217 4.88 -17.26 14.88
CA ARG A 217 6.16 -17.95 14.88
C ARG A 217 6.86 -17.72 13.55
N VAL A 218 8.10 -17.28 13.62
CA VAL A 218 8.91 -16.93 12.45
C VAL A 218 10.30 -17.54 12.54
N THR A 219 10.99 -17.63 11.41
CA THR A 219 12.41 -17.93 11.30
C THR A 219 13.15 -16.67 10.86
N VAL A 220 14.25 -16.36 11.53
CA VAL A 220 15.13 -15.24 11.19
C VAL A 220 16.03 -15.63 10.01
N VAL A 221 16.14 -14.77 9.01
CA VAL A 221 16.88 -15.04 7.77
C VAL A 221 17.57 -13.78 7.25
N GLY A 222 18.59 -13.92 6.39
CA GLY A 222 19.13 -12.81 5.59
C GLY A 222 19.92 -11.74 6.34
N LEU A 223 20.19 -11.89 7.63
CA LEU A 223 21.00 -10.94 8.40
C LEU A 223 22.47 -11.06 8.02
N LYS A 224 23.07 -9.97 7.51
CA LYS A 224 24.51 -9.90 7.17
C LYS A 224 25.41 -9.57 8.37
N ASN A 225 24.94 -8.69 9.26
CA ASN A 225 25.73 -8.23 10.42
C ASN A 225 25.50 -9.07 11.68
N ALA A 226 24.63 -10.07 11.59
CA ALA A 226 24.27 -10.95 12.71
C ALA A 226 23.90 -12.34 12.18
N GLU A 227 24.76 -12.90 11.32
CA GLU A 227 24.52 -14.17 10.62
C GLU A 227 24.23 -15.34 11.55
N ALA A 228 24.77 -15.32 12.78
CA ALA A 228 24.50 -16.33 13.81
C ALA A 228 23.02 -16.45 14.20
N LEU A 229 22.22 -15.41 13.96
CA LEU A 229 20.77 -15.44 14.20
C LEU A 229 19.99 -16.06 13.03
N ASN A 230 20.58 -16.19 11.84
CA ASN A 230 19.91 -16.79 10.70
C ASN A 230 19.61 -18.28 10.98
N GLY A 231 18.41 -18.72 10.62
CA GLY A 231 17.89 -20.06 10.90
C GLY A 231 17.28 -20.22 12.29
N GLN A 232 17.46 -19.26 13.20
CA GLN A 232 16.84 -19.32 14.52
C GLN A 232 15.34 -19.02 14.43
N GLY A 233 14.54 -19.79 15.17
CA GLY A 233 13.13 -19.50 15.36
C GLY A 233 12.92 -18.33 16.32
N ALA A 234 11.86 -17.56 16.12
CA ALA A 234 11.45 -16.46 16.99
C ALA A 234 9.93 -16.32 17.03
N VAL A 235 9.42 -15.57 18.00
CA VAL A 235 8.01 -15.18 18.10
C VAL A 235 7.89 -13.67 18.00
N ILE A 236 7.06 -13.18 17.07
CA ILE A 236 6.80 -11.75 16.95
C ILE A 236 6.08 -11.27 18.21
N GLN A 237 6.64 -10.28 18.88
CA GLN A 237 6.05 -9.67 20.07
C GLN A 237 5.29 -8.40 19.72
N ARG A 238 5.87 -7.53 18.89
CA ARG A 238 5.24 -6.28 18.47
C ARG A 238 5.87 -5.70 17.21
N TYR A 239 5.13 -4.82 16.56
CA TYR A 239 5.71 -3.90 15.59
C TYR A 239 6.22 -2.64 16.32
N ASN A 240 7.46 -2.24 16.07
CA ASN A 240 8.06 -1.03 16.58
C ASN A 240 8.01 0.05 15.49
N ALA A 241 6.98 0.89 15.54
CA ALA A 241 6.81 1.99 14.59
C ALA A 241 7.90 3.08 14.68
N VAL A 242 8.65 3.16 15.80
CA VAL A 242 9.73 4.15 15.97
C VAL A 242 10.90 3.86 15.04
N ASN A 243 11.24 2.58 14.81
CA ASN A 243 12.33 2.19 13.93
C ASN A 243 11.86 1.42 12.69
N GLY A 244 10.54 1.21 12.56
CA GLY A 244 9.92 0.49 11.46
C GLY A 244 10.17 -1.02 11.47
N ARG A 245 10.62 -1.60 12.59
CA ARG A 245 11.06 -3.01 12.68
C ARG A 245 10.11 -3.84 13.53
N TRP A 246 10.11 -5.14 13.29
CA TRP A 246 9.41 -6.12 14.11
C TRP A 246 10.31 -6.54 15.27
N GLU A 247 9.81 -6.41 16.49
CA GLU A 247 10.46 -6.98 17.66
C GLU A 247 10.03 -8.43 17.81
N ALA A 248 11.00 -9.34 17.67
CA ALA A 248 10.79 -10.76 17.83
C ALA A 248 11.66 -11.29 18.98
N SER A 249 11.06 -12.13 19.83
CA SER A 249 11.78 -12.85 20.88
C SER A 249 12.38 -14.11 20.26
N ILE A 250 13.71 -14.20 20.28
CA ILE A 250 14.46 -15.34 19.76
C ILE A 250 14.20 -16.56 20.65
N ASN A 251 13.88 -17.70 20.04
CA ASN A 251 13.62 -18.94 20.78
C ASN A 251 14.89 -19.36 21.55
N PHE A 252 14.69 -20.05 22.68
CA PHE A 252 15.74 -20.55 23.59
C PHE A 252 16.55 -19.49 24.34
N THR A 253 16.90 -18.36 23.72
CA THR A 253 17.61 -17.26 24.40
C THR A 253 16.65 -16.27 25.07
N GLY A 254 15.43 -16.13 24.53
CA GLY A 254 14.44 -15.14 24.96
C GLY A 254 14.80 -13.70 24.57
N GLU A 255 15.96 -13.47 23.94
CA GLU A 255 16.44 -12.14 23.59
C GLU A 255 15.49 -11.47 22.58
N ILE A 256 15.17 -10.19 22.79
CA ILE A 256 14.36 -9.43 21.85
C ILE A 256 15.25 -8.77 20.80
N LYS A 257 14.99 -9.05 19.52
CA LYS A 257 15.68 -8.44 18.38
C LYS A 257 14.72 -7.61 17.54
N ALA A 258 15.18 -6.42 17.14
CA ALA A 258 14.47 -5.56 16.17
C ALA A 258 14.89 -5.93 14.74
N LEU A 259 14.03 -6.68 14.07
CA LEU A 259 14.28 -7.28 12.76
C LEU A 259 13.41 -6.60 11.70
N ARG A 260 13.98 -6.31 10.53
CA ARG A 260 13.15 -5.91 9.39
C ARG A 260 12.32 -7.10 8.95
N ALA A 261 11.15 -6.84 8.41
CA ALA A 261 10.27 -7.90 7.93
C ALA A 261 10.92 -8.76 6.84
N GLU A 262 11.81 -8.19 6.01
CA GLU A 262 12.64 -8.94 5.04
C GLU A 262 13.50 -10.05 5.67
N ASN A 263 13.82 -9.93 6.96
CA ASN A 263 14.60 -10.90 7.72
C ASN A 263 13.73 -11.90 8.49
N LEU A 264 12.41 -11.91 8.25
CA LEU A 264 11.48 -12.80 8.92
C LEU A 264 10.73 -13.66 7.89
N ARG A 265 10.59 -14.95 8.17
CA ARG A 265 9.77 -15.90 7.40
C ARG A 265 8.82 -16.64 8.33
N PRO A 266 7.62 -17.04 7.91
CA PRO A 266 6.79 -17.94 8.71
C PRO A 266 7.57 -19.21 9.11
N ALA A 267 7.45 -19.62 10.38
CA ALA A 267 8.19 -20.77 10.88
C ALA A 267 7.78 -22.06 10.13
N GLY A 268 8.76 -22.85 9.73
CA GLY A 268 8.57 -24.12 9.00
C GLY A 268 8.44 -23.96 7.48
N GLU A 269 8.45 -22.74 6.93
CA GLU A 269 8.54 -22.53 5.49
C GLU A 269 9.97 -22.76 4.97
N LEU A 270 10.06 -23.23 3.72
CA LEU A 270 11.32 -23.29 2.99
C LEU A 270 11.91 -21.88 2.85
N VAL A 271 13.19 -21.72 3.19
CA VAL A 271 13.91 -20.45 3.09
C VAL A 271 14.80 -20.47 1.85
N LEU A 272 14.38 -19.76 0.80
CA LEU A 272 15.19 -19.46 -0.39
C LEU A 272 15.70 -18.02 -0.36
N GLN A 273 16.89 -17.80 -0.90
CA GLN A 273 17.51 -16.50 -1.14
C GLN A 273 17.38 -16.06 -2.60
N PRO A 274 17.42 -14.74 -2.88
CA PRO A 274 17.59 -14.24 -4.25
C PRO A 274 18.78 -14.90 -4.95
N GLY A 275 18.54 -15.44 -6.15
CA GLY A 275 19.52 -16.19 -6.94
C GLY A 275 19.44 -17.71 -6.78
N ASP A 276 18.74 -18.24 -5.77
CA ASP A 276 18.59 -19.68 -5.60
C ASP A 276 17.80 -20.29 -6.77
N SER A 277 18.24 -21.46 -7.23
CA SER A 277 17.49 -22.26 -8.19
C SER A 277 16.46 -23.12 -7.46
N CYS A 278 15.22 -23.09 -7.95
CA CYS A 278 14.13 -23.85 -7.38
C CYS A 278 13.33 -24.55 -8.49
N ARG A 279 12.77 -25.72 -8.16
CA ARG A 279 11.86 -26.46 -9.02
C ARG A 279 10.44 -26.29 -8.50
N ILE A 280 9.54 -25.98 -9.42
CA ILE A 280 8.14 -25.75 -9.13
C ILE A 280 7.43 -27.10 -9.04
N HIS A 281 6.58 -27.29 -8.03
CA HIS A 281 5.80 -28.51 -7.89
C HIS A 281 4.44 -28.28 -7.21
N SER A 282 3.58 -29.28 -7.33
CA SER A 282 2.31 -29.38 -6.60
C SER A 282 1.33 -28.21 -6.82
N LEU A 283 1.45 -27.46 -7.91
CA LEU A 283 0.44 -26.48 -8.33
C LEU A 283 -0.80 -27.22 -8.85
N LYS A 284 -1.98 -26.79 -8.36
CA LYS A 284 -3.26 -27.46 -8.64
C LYS A 284 -4.11 -26.74 -9.70
N SER A 285 -3.92 -25.44 -9.91
CA SER A 285 -4.67 -24.69 -10.93
C SER A 285 -4.33 -25.19 -12.32
N GLU A 286 -5.29 -25.18 -13.23
CA GLU A 286 -5.10 -25.61 -14.63
C GLU A 286 -3.93 -24.88 -15.30
N THR A 287 -3.83 -23.57 -15.11
CA THR A 287 -2.70 -22.75 -15.58
C THR A 287 -1.39 -23.00 -14.84
N GLY A 288 -1.45 -23.43 -13.57
CA GLY A 288 -0.28 -23.68 -12.74
C GLY A 288 0.32 -25.07 -12.96
N GLN A 289 -0.47 -26.05 -13.35
CA GLN A 289 0.00 -27.42 -13.60
C GLN A 289 1.06 -27.47 -14.70
N ALA A 290 0.97 -26.62 -15.71
CA ALA A 290 1.97 -26.49 -16.78
C ALA A 290 3.35 -26.04 -16.29
N LEU A 291 3.43 -25.42 -15.12
CA LEU A 291 4.69 -24.97 -14.51
C LEU A 291 5.31 -26.05 -13.61
N ASN A 292 4.57 -27.09 -13.22
CA ASN A 292 5.12 -28.16 -12.40
C ASN A 292 6.27 -28.87 -13.13
N GLY A 293 7.39 -29.06 -12.45
CA GLY A 293 8.62 -29.63 -13.00
C GLY A 293 9.56 -28.62 -13.63
N GLN A 294 9.11 -27.39 -13.91
CA GLN A 294 9.98 -26.33 -14.42
C GLN A 294 10.91 -25.82 -13.31
N GLU A 295 12.11 -25.42 -13.71
CA GLU A 295 13.08 -24.75 -12.85
C GLU A 295 13.01 -23.25 -13.06
N GLY A 296 13.25 -22.50 -11.98
CA GLY A 296 13.28 -21.05 -12.00
C GLY A 296 14.25 -20.50 -10.98
N THR A 297 14.58 -19.23 -11.15
CA THR A 297 15.49 -18.50 -10.28
C THR A 297 14.67 -17.62 -9.34
N VAL A 298 14.92 -17.72 -8.04
CA VAL A 298 14.27 -16.88 -7.04
C VAL A 298 14.75 -15.44 -7.20
N LEU A 299 13.82 -14.51 -7.41
CA LEU A 299 14.13 -13.07 -7.47
C LEU A 299 14.08 -12.44 -6.09
N ARG A 300 12.98 -12.66 -5.35
CA ARG A 300 12.78 -12.15 -3.98
C ARG A 300 11.62 -12.85 -3.29
N TYR A 301 11.44 -12.57 -2.00
CA TYR A 301 10.25 -12.96 -1.25
C TYR A 301 9.30 -11.76 -1.09
N LEU A 302 8.01 -12.02 -1.28
CA LEU A 302 6.89 -11.08 -1.19
C LEU A 302 6.20 -11.29 0.16
N HIS A 303 6.45 -10.37 1.10
CA HIS A 303 5.98 -10.45 2.49
C HIS A 303 4.50 -10.12 2.68
N ASP A 304 3.93 -9.38 1.75
CA ASP A 304 2.51 -9.02 1.68
C ASP A 304 1.63 -10.23 1.36
N VAL A 305 2.15 -11.17 0.56
CA VAL A 305 1.38 -12.34 0.08
C VAL A 305 1.98 -13.70 0.47
N SER A 306 3.06 -13.72 1.26
CA SER A 306 3.81 -14.93 1.66
C SER A 306 4.19 -15.83 0.46
N ARG A 307 4.77 -15.22 -0.57
CA ARG A 307 5.16 -15.92 -1.81
C ARG A 307 6.57 -15.55 -2.26
N TYR A 308 7.22 -16.46 -2.94
CA TYR A 308 8.43 -16.21 -3.69
C TYR A 308 8.09 -15.71 -5.09
N GLU A 309 8.73 -14.62 -5.49
CA GLU A 309 8.78 -14.18 -6.87
C GLU A 309 9.89 -14.94 -7.58
N VAL A 310 9.52 -15.76 -8.56
CA VAL A 310 10.42 -16.67 -9.28
C VAL A 310 10.38 -16.34 -10.77
N ASP A 311 11.55 -16.18 -11.38
CA ASP A 311 11.70 -16.10 -12.83
C ASP A 311 11.73 -17.51 -13.43
N VAL A 312 10.80 -17.77 -14.34
CA VAL A 312 10.65 -19.06 -15.03
C VAL A 312 10.76 -18.79 -16.52
N GLY A 313 11.98 -18.87 -17.06
CA GLY A 313 12.24 -18.65 -18.48
C GLY A 313 11.84 -17.25 -18.99
N GLY A 314 12.06 -16.21 -18.18
CA GLY A 314 11.73 -14.82 -18.52
C GLY A 314 10.31 -14.40 -18.10
N MET A 315 9.53 -15.30 -17.48
CA MET A 315 8.22 -14.98 -16.91
C MET A 315 8.27 -15.01 -15.39
N THR A 316 7.85 -13.91 -14.78
CA THR A 316 7.76 -13.80 -13.32
C THR A 316 6.48 -14.44 -12.78
N LYS A 317 6.62 -15.27 -11.74
CA LYS A 317 5.50 -15.95 -11.05
C LYS A 317 5.63 -15.82 -9.52
N ALA A 318 4.49 -15.60 -8.85
CA ALA A 318 4.40 -15.55 -7.38
C ALA A 318 3.94 -16.91 -6.81
N LEU A 319 4.85 -17.67 -6.22
CA LEU A 319 4.66 -19.06 -5.82
C LEU A 319 4.80 -19.22 -4.30
N LYS A 320 4.01 -20.09 -3.67
CA LYS A 320 4.16 -20.36 -2.24
C LYS A 320 5.41 -21.20 -1.98
N ALA A 321 5.96 -21.10 -0.77
CA ALA A 321 7.08 -21.94 -0.35
C ALA A 321 6.79 -23.45 -0.50
N GLU A 322 5.56 -23.90 -0.21
CA GLU A 322 5.13 -25.31 -0.35
C GLU A 322 5.10 -25.83 -1.80
N ASN A 323 5.20 -24.92 -2.78
CA ASN A 323 5.23 -25.24 -4.21
C ASN A 323 6.64 -25.16 -4.80
N LEU A 324 7.67 -24.97 -3.98
CA LEU A 324 9.05 -24.83 -4.41
C LEU A 324 9.93 -25.85 -3.72
N GLN A 325 10.84 -26.43 -4.50
CA GLN A 325 11.87 -27.34 -4.02
C GLN A 325 13.24 -26.79 -4.39
N VAL A 326 14.21 -26.82 -3.47
CA VAL A 326 15.59 -26.42 -3.77
C VAL A 326 16.17 -27.37 -4.81
N VAL A 327 16.70 -26.81 -5.90
CA VAL A 327 17.58 -27.56 -6.79
C VAL A 327 18.99 -27.29 -6.31
N GLN A 328 19.64 -28.29 -5.68
CA GLN A 328 21.05 -28.13 -5.32
C GLN A 328 21.83 -27.82 -6.60
N ALA A 329 22.69 -26.80 -6.55
CA ALA A 329 23.70 -26.61 -7.57
C ALA A 329 24.55 -27.89 -7.59
N GLY A 330 24.43 -28.66 -8.67
CA GLY A 330 25.35 -29.76 -8.92
C GLY A 330 26.76 -29.19 -8.80
N ALA A 331 27.57 -29.77 -7.91
CA ALA A 331 28.98 -29.45 -7.78
C ALA A 331 29.61 -29.39 -9.17
N ARG A 332 30.01 -28.19 -9.59
CA ARG A 332 30.96 -28.00 -10.68
C ARG A 332 32.34 -27.94 -10.09
#